data_AF-A0A2V3PJA0-F1
#
_entry.id   AF-A0A2V3PJA0-F1
#
_cell.length_a   1.000
_cell.length_b   1.000
_cell.length_c   1.000
_cell.angle_alpha   90.00
_cell.angle_beta   90.00
_cell.angle_gamma   90.00
#
_symmetry.space_group_name_H-M   'P 1'
#
loop_
_entity.id
_entity.type
_entity.pdbx_description
1 polymer ?
#
loop_
_entity_poly.entity_id
_entity_poly.type
_entity_poly.pdbx_seq_one_letter_code
_entity_poly.pdbx_strand_id
1 'polypeptide(L)'
;MLLTPTYHVFDMYKVHQDATMLPTVVKCGTYSRLNKKLDAVSVSASKDKDGKVHISFVNIDPTNAIDIDCNIRGLKDGKLNNVNIITATNTDSHNTFENPDVVHLEDYKGAIYKNGTLTLKMPAKSLITVELNH
;
A
#
# COMPACT_ATOMS: atom_id res chain seq x y z
N MET A 1 -22.31 9.99 11.38
CA MET A 1 -20.98 10.41 10.87
C MET A 1 -20.42 9.23 10.08
N LEU A 2 -19.80 9.46 8.91
CA LEU A 2 -19.15 8.41 8.12
C LEU A 2 -17.71 8.82 7.79
N LEU A 3 -16.85 7.84 7.50
CA LEU A 3 -15.49 8.07 7.03
C LEU A 3 -15.45 7.78 5.53
N THR A 4 -14.75 8.61 4.76
CA THR A 4 -14.60 8.40 3.32
C THR A 4 -13.39 7.51 3.02
N PRO A 5 -13.33 6.85 1.86
CA PRO A 5 -12.10 6.18 1.41
C PRO A 5 -10.88 7.10 1.48
N THR A 6 -11.04 8.38 1.12
CA THR A 6 -9.98 9.39 1.24
C THR A 6 -9.53 9.59 2.68
N TYR A 7 -10.44 9.67 3.65
CA TYR A 7 -10.07 9.76 5.07
C TYR A 7 -9.17 8.59 5.47
N HIS A 8 -9.54 7.36 5.11
CA HIS A 8 -8.75 6.18 5.44
C HIS A 8 -7.35 6.21 4.82
N VAL A 9 -7.22 6.66 3.57
CA VAL A 9 -5.91 6.83 2.93
C VAL A 9 -5.04 7.85 3.68
N PHE A 10 -5.62 8.97 4.13
CA PHE A 10 -4.88 9.94 4.95
C PHE A 10 -4.46 9.37 6.31
N ASP A 11 -5.33 8.58 6.96
CA ASP A 11 -4.99 7.91 8.22
C ASP A 11 -3.88 6.86 8.03
N MET A 12 -3.90 6.10 6.93
CA MET A 12 -2.82 5.17 6.55
C MET A 12 -1.49 5.92 6.31
N TYR A 13 -1.54 7.09 5.67
CA TYR A 13 -0.33 7.83 5.25
C TYR A 13 0.25 8.74 6.33
N LYS A 14 -0.38 8.86 7.51
CA LYS A 14 0.13 9.71 8.59
C LYS A 14 1.56 9.36 9.03
N VAL A 15 1.96 8.10 8.88
CA VAL A 15 3.31 7.60 9.18
C VAL A 15 4.41 8.22 8.30
N HIS A 16 4.03 8.82 7.17
CA HIS A 16 4.95 9.53 6.28
C HIS A 16 5.15 11.01 6.66
N GLN A 17 4.36 11.56 7.58
CA GLN A 17 4.50 12.94 8.04
C GLN A 17 5.79 13.10 8.85
N ASP A 18 6.61 14.10 8.53
CA ASP A 18 7.96 14.32 9.08
C ASP A 18 8.92 13.12 8.96
N ALA A 19 8.61 12.14 8.11
CA ALA A 19 9.46 10.98 7.91
C ALA A 19 10.56 11.27 6.88
N THR A 20 11.68 10.56 6.99
CA THR A 20 12.77 10.64 6.03
C THR A 20 12.44 9.76 4.83
N MET A 21 12.34 10.33 3.64
CA MET A 21 12.12 9.56 2.41
C MET A 21 13.27 8.58 2.16
N LEU A 22 12.92 7.34 1.80
CA LEU A 22 13.88 6.31 1.41
C LEU A 22 13.91 6.18 -0.12
N PRO A 23 15.09 6.28 -0.77
CA PRO A 23 15.21 6.14 -2.21
C PRO A 23 14.66 4.79 -2.69
N THR A 24 13.72 4.83 -3.63
CA THR A 24 13.00 3.66 -4.11
C THR A 24 13.07 3.59 -5.64
N VAL A 25 13.30 2.39 -6.18
CA VAL A 25 13.27 2.12 -7.62
C VAL A 25 12.15 1.13 -7.89
N VAL A 26 11.18 1.52 -8.71
CA VAL A 26 10.05 0.70 -9.08
C VAL A 26 10.22 0.21 -10.51
N LYS A 27 10.05 -1.10 -10.71
CA LYS A 27 9.97 -1.73 -12.03
C LYS A 27 8.65 -2.49 -12.08
N CYS A 28 7.71 -2.01 -12.86
CA CYS A 28 6.40 -2.65 -12.97
C CYS A 28 5.89 -2.61 -14.41
N GLY A 29 4.81 -3.34 -14.66
CA GLY A 29 4.06 -3.25 -15.92
C GLY A 29 3.36 -1.90 -16.04
N THR A 30 2.72 -1.69 -17.19
CA THR A 30 1.92 -0.48 -17.43
C THR A 30 0.43 -0.83 -17.44
N TYR A 31 -0.38 0.01 -16.82
CA TYR A 31 -1.82 0.03 -17.03
C TYR A 31 -2.14 0.99 -18.17
N SER A 32 -2.94 0.54 -19.14
CA SER A 32 -3.30 1.32 -20.32
C SER A 32 -4.81 1.45 -20.47
N ARG A 33 -5.30 2.69 -20.65
CA ARG A 33 -6.72 2.98 -20.91
C ARG A 33 -6.86 4.30 -21.67
N LEU A 34 -7.77 4.36 -22.64
CA LEU A 34 -8.07 5.57 -23.43
C LEU A 34 -6.82 6.22 -24.03
N ASN A 35 -5.93 5.42 -24.64
CA ASN A 35 -4.64 5.83 -25.19
C ASN A 35 -3.66 6.48 -24.20
N LYS A 36 -3.92 6.39 -22.90
CA LYS A 36 -2.99 6.77 -21.83
C LYS A 36 -2.35 5.54 -21.23
N LYS A 37 -1.09 5.67 -20.82
CA LYS A 37 -0.34 4.64 -20.11
C LYS A 37 0.21 5.22 -18.82
N LEU A 38 0.11 4.45 -17.74
CA LEU A 38 0.65 4.77 -16.44
C LEU A 38 1.34 3.51 -15.90
N ASP A 39 2.31 3.69 -15.02
CA ASP A 39 2.87 2.59 -14.23
C ASP A 39 1.76 1.95 -13.40
N ALA A 40 1.64 0.63 -13.45
CA ALA A 40 0.55 -0.09 -12.78
C ALA A 40 0.66 -0.02 -11.25
N VAL A 41 1.88 0.22 -10.74
CA VAL A 41 2.16 0.31 -9.31
C VAL A 41 2.85 1.64 -8.99
N SER A 42 2.34 2.33 -7.98
CA SER A 42 3.03 3.45 -7.34
C SER A 42 3.53 3.02 -5.97
N VAL A 43 4.74 3.45 -5.60
CA VAL A 43 5.37 3.09 -4.32
C VAL A 43 6.00 4.32 -3.67
N SER A 44 5.82 4.44 -2.36
CA SER A 44 6.54 5.41 -1.53
C SER A 44 7.11 4.70 -0.31
N ALA A 45 8.32 5.06 0.10
CA ALA A 45 8.95 4.51 1.29
C ALA A 45 9.56 5.62 2.14
N SER A 46 9.44 5.50 3.47
CA SER A 46 10.05 6.42 4.41
C SER A 46 10.48 5.72 5.69
N LYS A 47 11.37 6.37 6.44
CA LYS A 47 11.76 5.98 7.79
C LYS A 47 11.29 7.04 8.77
N ASP A 48 10.53 6.64 9.78
CA ASP A 48 10.06 7.57 10.82
C ASP A 48 11.15 7.89 11.86
N LYS A 49 10.78 8.74 12.83
CA LYS A 49 11.68 9.20 13.91
C LYS A 49 12.07 8.07 14.88
N ASP A 50 11.24 7.03 14.99
CA ASP A 50 11.50 5.83 15.80
C ASP A 50 12.34 4.79 15.05
N GLY A 51 12.62 5.05 13.77
CA GLY A 51 13.45 4.23 12.91
C GLY A 51 12.70 3.09 12.22
N LYS A 52 11.37 3.06 12.29
CA LYS A 52 10.54 2.11 11.55
C LYS A 52 10.50 2.50 10.08
N VAL A 53 10.49 1.49 9.21
CA VAL A 53 10.38 1.64 7.76
C VAL A 53 8.93 1.44 7.36
N HIS A 54 8.35 2.44 6.70
CA HIS A 54 6.98 2.43 6.19
C HIS A 54 7.02 2.41 4.67
N ILE A 55 6.28 1.49 4.05
CA ILE A 55 6.18 1.38 2.60
C ILE A 55 4.71 1.34 2.19
N SER A 56 4.33 2.24 1.28
CA SER A 56 3.00 2.33 0.70
C SER A 56 3.03 1.89 -0.75
N PHE A 57 2.14 0.98 -1.13
CA PHE A 57 1.98 0.46 -2.48
C PHE A 57 0.57 0.74 -2.99
N VAL A 58 0.42 1.16 -4.24
CA VAL A 58 -0.89 1.42 -4.88
C VAL A 58 -0.97 0.65 -6.19
N ASN A 59 -2.06 -0.10 -6.40
CA ASN A 59 -2.36 -0.82 -7.64
C ASN A 59 -3.49 -0.07 -8.34
N ILE A 60 -3.16 0.55 -9.47
CA ILE A 60 -4.14 1.33 -10.24
C ILE A 60 -4.95 0.47 -11.21
N ASP A 61 -4.58 -0.80 -11.42
CA ASP A 61 -5.32 -1.71 -12.28
C ASP A 61 -6.65 -2.07 -11.61
N PRO A 62 -7.80 -1.80 -12.25
CA PRO A 62 -9.12 -2.04 -11.66
C PRO A 62 -9.50 -3.53 -11.59
N THR A 63 -8.78 -4.39 -12.31
CA THR A 63 -9.14 -5.78 -12.57
C THR A 63 -8.07 -6.76 -12.11
N ASN A 64 -6.80 -6.47 -12.36
CA ASN A 64 -5.72 -7.43 -12.15
C ASN A 64 -5.02 -7.23 -10.80
N ALA A 65 -4.84 -8.33 -10.08
CA ALA A 65 -3.91 -8.37 -8.96
C ALA A 65 -2.46 -8.34 -9.46
N ILE A 66 -1.55 -7.81 -8.63
CA ILE A 66 -0.13 -7.67 -8.96
C ILE A 66 0.70 -8.29 -7.84
N ASP A 67 1.58 -9.23 -8.20
CA ASP A 67 2.57 -9.76 -7.27
C ASP A 67 3.72 -8.77 -7.11
N ILE A 68 4.09 -8.48 -5.86
CA ILE A 68 5.16 -7.55 -5.49
C ILE A 68 6.31 -8.36 -4.90
N ASP A 69 7.51 -8.11 -5.43
CA ASP A 69 8.79 -8.50 -4.84
C ASP A 69 9.57 -7.21 -4.54
N CYS A 70 9.79 -6.92 -3.26
CA CYS A 70 10.42 -5.71 -2.80
C CYS A 70 11.66 -6.03 -1.95
N ASN A 71 12.83 -5.65 -2.45
CA ASN A 71 14.10 -5.89 -1.78
C ASN A 71 14.48 -4.67 -0.92
N ILE A 72 14.59 -4.88 0.40
CA ILE A 72 14.80 -3.84 1.39
C ILE A 72 16.25 -3.90 1.88
N ARG A 73 17.07 -3.05 1.27
CA ARG A 73 18.50 -2.98 1.59
C ARG A 73 18.72 -2.39 2.99
N GLY A 74 19.59 -3.02 3.76
CA GLY A 74 19.94 -2.57 5.11
C GLY A 74 19.02 -3.06 6.23
N LEU A 75 17.99 -3.87 5.93
CA LEU A 75 17.03 -4.38 6.92
C LEU A 75 16.91 -5.92 6.93
N LYS A 76 17.99 -6.65 6.65
CA LYS A 76 17.94 -8.11 6.40
C LYS A 76 17.21 -8.93 7.48
N ASP A 77 17.43 -8.60 8.75
CA ASP A 77 16.88 -9.31 9.92
C ASP A 77 15.64 -8.62 10.52
N GLY A 78 15.01 -7.70 9.77
CA GLY A 78 13.83 -6.98 10.24
C GLY A 78 12.58 -7.85 10.41
N LYS A 79 11.57 -7.27 11.04
CA LYS A 79 10.28 -7.92 11.32
C LYS A 79 9.14 -7.13 10.69
N LEU A 80 8.18 -7.89 10.16
CA LEU A 80 6.90 -7.37 9.70
C LEU A 80 6.03 -7.08 10.92
N ASN A 81 5.62 -5.82 11.10
CA ASN A 81 4.81 -5.42 12.25
C ASN A 81 3.34 -5.33 11.87
N ASN A 82 2.99 -4.28 11.12
CA ASN A 82 1.62 -4.02 10.71
C ASN A 82 1.54 -3.95 9.19
N VAL A 83 0.49 -4.51 8.63
CA VAL A 83 0.19 -4.40 7.21
C VAL A 83 -1.30 -4.18 7.06
N ASN A 84 -1.66 -3.07 6.42
CA ASN A 84 -3.05 -2.70 6.21
C ASN A 84 -3.35 -2.59 4.73
N ILE A 85 -4.60 -2.85 4.36
CA ILE A 85 -5.12 -2.68 3.01
C ILE A 85 -6.40 -1.86 3.03
N ILE A 86 -6.59 -1.08 1.96
CA ILE A 86 -7.90 -0.58 1.56
C ILE A 86 -8.16 -0.96 0.10
N THR A 87 -9.32 -1.52 -0.16
CA THR A 87 -9.77 -1.91 -1.50
C THR A 87 -11.30 -2.01 -1.51
N ALA A 88 -11.88 -2.34 -2.66
CA ALA A 88 -13.31 -2.54 -2.79
C ALA A 88 -13.64 -3.49 -3.96
N THR A 89 -14.90 -3.92 -4.04
CA THR A 89 -15.38 -4.78 -5.13
C THR A 89 -15.34 -4.05 -6.48
N ASN A 90 -15.77 -2.79 -6.51
CA ASN A 90 -15.86 -1.95 -7.71
C ASN A 90 -15.03 -0.66 -7.55
N THR A 91 -14.68 -0.03 -8.66
CA THR A 91 -13.92 1.24 -8.68
C THR A 91 -14.71 2.45 -8.20
N ASP A 92 -16.04 2.37 -8.18
CA ASP A 92 -16.97 3.41 -7.75
C ASP A 92 -17.60 3.13 -6.38
N SER A 93 -17.16 2.07 -5.69
CA SER A 93 -17.58 1.77 -4.33
C SER A 93 -17.23 2.93 -3.39
N HIS A 94 -18.20 3.33 -2.58
CA HIS A 94 -18.10 4.47 -1.67
C HIS A 94 -19.00 4.27 -0.45
N ASN A 95 -18.73 5.03 0.60
CA ASN A 95 -19.49 5.00 1.84
C ASN A 95 -20.65 6.01 1.78
N THR A 96 -21.85 5.60 2.18
CA THR A 96 -23.04 6.45 2.31
C THR A 96 -23.47 6.53 3.78
N PHE A 97 -24.47 7.34 4.12
CA PHE A 97 -24.96 7.36 5.51
C PHE A 97 -25.68 6.07 5.89
N GLU A 98 -26.31 5.41 4.91
CA GLU A 98 -27.00 4.12 5.08
C GLU A 98 -26.01 2.95 5.14
N ASN A 99 -24.94 3.02 4.34
CA ASN A 99 -23.86 2.03 4.30
C ASN A 99 -22.50 2.71 4.54
N PRO A 100 -22.17 3.04 5.80
CA PRO A 100 -21.02 3.90 6.12
C PRO A 100 -19.66 3.20 6.03
N ASP A 101 -19.62 1.90 5.81
CA ASP A 101 -18.42 1.06 5.99
C ASP A 101 -18.17 0.09 4.81
N VAL A 102 -18.59 0.46 3.60
CA VAL A 102 -18.39 -0.35 2.38
C VAL A 102 -16.91 -0.41 1.99
N VAL A 103 -16.19 0.69 2.19
CA VAL A 103 -14.76 0.83 1.88
C VAL A 103 -14.06 1.33 3.14
N HIS A 104 -13.29 0.46 3.76
CA HIS A 104 -12.66 0.70 5.06
C HIS A 104 -11.26 0.09 5.13
N LEU A 105 -10.55 0.36 6.22
CA LEU A 105 -9.22 -0.17 6.48
C LEU A 105 -9.32 -1.60 7.02
N GLU A 106 -8.54 -2.51 6.47
CA GLU A 106 -8.46 -3.91 6.93
C GLU A 106 -7.02 -4.35 7.18
N ASP A 107 -6.83 -5.28 8.11
CA ASP A 107 -5.54 -5.97 8.29
C ASP A 107 -5.25 -6.87 7.08
N TYR A 108 -4.05 -6.76 6.52
CA TYR A 108 -3.63 -7.56 5.37
C TYR A 108 -2.63 -8.64 5.76
N LYS A 109 -3.04 -9.91 5.59
CA LYS A 109 -2.25 -11.08 6.01
C LYS A 109 -1.43 -11.73 4.88
N GLY A 110 -1.50 -11.19 3.67
CA GLY A 110 -0.84 -11.76 2.48
C GLY A 110 0.62 -11.32 2.29
N ALA A 111 1.20 -10.60 3.26
CA ALA A 111 2.57 -10.11 3.19
C ALA A 111 3.51 -11.04 3.95
N ILE A 112 4.66 -11.33 3.34
CA ILE A 112 5.71 -12.18 3.91
C ILE A 112 7.02 -11.40 3.83
N TYR A 113 7.72 -11.31 4.96
CA TYR A 113 9.06 -10.74 5.00
C TYR A 113 10.09 -11.79 5.39
N LYS A 114 11.11 -11.98 4.56
CA LYS A 114 12.17 -12.95 4.81
C LYS A 114 13.48 -12.49 4.20
N ASN A 115 14.55 -12.49 5.00
CA ASN A 115 15.92 -12.24 4.56
C ASN A 115 16.11 -10.92 3.78
N GLY A 116 15.42 -9.84 4.16
CA GLY A 116 15.49 -8.56 3.44
C GLY A 116 14.51 -8.41 2.27
N THR A 117 13.70 -9.43 1.97
CA THR A 117 12.72 -9.37 0.87
C THR A 117 11.30 -9.42 1.42
N LEU A 118 10.50 -8.43 1.04
CA LEU A 118 9.06 -8.39 1.23
C LEU A 118 8.38 -8.91 -0.02
N THR A 119 7.53 -9.92 0.12
CA THR A 119 6.64 -10.40 -0.95
C THR A 119 5.19 -10.24 -0.53
N LEU A 120 4.34 -9.79 -1.46
CA LEU A 120 2.89 -9.69 -1.23
C LEU A 120 2.14 -9.77 -2.55
N LYS A 121 0.86 -10.18 -2.49
CA LYS A 121 -0.04 -10.18 -3.64
C LYS A 121 -1.05 -9.06 -3.50
N MET A 122 -0.85 -7.99 -4.25
CA MET A 122 -1.67 -6.80 -4.15
C MET A 122 -2.95 -6.95 -4.97
N PRO A 123 -4.15 -6.87 -4.36
CA PRO A 123 -5.40 -6.93 -5.11
C PRO A 123 -5.52 -5.82 -6.15
N ALA A 124 -6.41 -5.99 -7.12
CA ALA A 124 -6.81 -4.91 -8.01
C ALA A 124 -7.32 -3.71 -7.20
N LYS A 125 -7.16 -2.48 -7.71
CA LYS A 125 -7.70 -1.23 -7.11
C LYS A 125 -7.51 -1.17 -5.60
N SER A 126 -6.26 -1.27 -5.17
CA SER A 126 -5.92 -1.36 -3.75
C SER A 126 -4.75 -0.47 -3.38
N LEU A 127 -4.68 -0.15 -2.10
CA LEU A 127 -3.54 0.47 -1.46
C LEU A 127 -3.18 -0.36 -0.23
N ILE A 128 -1.90 -0.73 -0.13
CA ILE A 128 -1.34 -1.47 1.00
C ILE A 128 -0.24 -0.63 1.66
N THR A 129 -0.28 -0.51 2.99
CA THR A 129 0.81 0.06 3.79
C THR A 129 1.46 -1.01 4.64
N VAL A 130 2.79 -1.01 4.69
CA VAL A 130 3.61 -1.99 5.41
C VAL A 130 4.51 -1.26 6.40
N GLU A 131 4.51 -1.69 7.65
CA GLU A 131 5.47 -1.27 8.68
C GLU A 131 6.47 -2.40 8.96
N LEU A 132 7.76 -2.06 8.92
CA LEU A 132 8.88 -2.93 9.27
C LEU A 132 9.79 -2.25 10.29
N ASN A 133 10.43 -3.04 11.14
CA ASN A 133 11.49 -2.57 12.03
C ASN A 133 12.59 -3.63 12.18
N HIS A 134 13.64 -3.30 12.93
CA HIS A 134 14.69 -4.26 13.34
C HIS A 134 14.20 -5.17 14.48
#